data_AF-A0A147I4B1-F1
#
_entry.id   AF-A0A147I4B1-F1
#
_cell.length_a   1.000
_cell.length_b   1.000
_cell.length_c   1.000
_cell.angle_alpha   90.00
_cell.angle_beta   90.00
_cell.angle_gamma   90.00
#
_symmetry.space_group_name_H-M   'P 1'
#
loop_
_entity.id
_entity.type
_entity.pdbx_description
1 polymer ?
#
loop_
_entity_poly.entity_id
_entity_poly.type
_entity_poly.pdbx_seq_one_letter_code
_entity_poly.pdbx_strand_id
1 'polypeptide(L)' 'MALSNYLACSIVFSGVFYGWGAGQFARWDRALLYLPLPAAWGAMLVWPRWWLARFHYGPAEWLWRCATQGRVVTLRSPQ' A
#
# COMPACT_ATOMS: atom_id res chain seq x y z
N MET A 1 1.23 -8.23 5.74
CA MET A 1 0.97 -7.11 4.80
C MET A 1 0.92 -5.75 5.49
N ALA A 2 1.26 -5.62 6.78
CA ALA A 2 1.03 -4.36 7.50
C ALA A 2 1.88 -3.21 6.94
N LEU A 3 3.20 -3.43 6.79
CA LEU A 3 4.14 -2.42 6.29
C LEU A 3 3.84 -2.06 4.83
N SER A 4 3.62 -3.06 3.97
CA SER A 4 3.31 -2.83 2.55
C SER A 4 2.00 -2.08 2.36
N ASN A 5 0.99 -2.39 3.16
CA ASN A 5 -0.31 -1.73 3.11
C ASN A 5 -0.24 -0.29 3.64
N TYR A 6 0.53 -0.07 4.71
CA TYR A 6 0.83 1.27 5.20
C TYR A 6 1.53 2.11 4.14
N LEU A 7 2.60 1.59 3.54
CA LEU A 7 3.35 2.27 2.48
C LEU A 7 2.49 2.54 1.24
N ALA A 8 1.67 1.57 0.82
CA ALA A 8 0.76 1.75 -0.30
C ALA A 8 -0.23 2.90 -0.04
N CYS A 9 -0.88 2.92 1.13
CA CYS A 9 -1.75 4.04 1.52
C CYS A 9 -1.00 5.36 1.54
N SER A 10 0.18 5.42 2.17
CA SER A 10 1.01 6.63 2.22
C SER A 10 1.38 7.12 0.83
N ILE A 11 1.83 6.25 -0.07
CA ILE A 11 2.20 6.59 -1.45
C ILE A 11 0.98 7.08 -2.24
N VAL A 12 -0.17 6.42 -2.10
CA VAL A 12 -1.41 6.83 -2.77
C VAL A 12 -1.84 8.22 -2.30
N PHE A 13 -1.96 8.45 -0.99
CA PHE A 13 -2.42 9.73 -0.48
C PHE A 13 -1.39 10.86 -0.67
N SER A 14 -0.10 10.59 -0.47
CA SER A 14 0.94 11.57 -0.77
C SER A 14 1.02 11.84 -2.27
N GLY A 15 0.88 10.84 -3.14
CA GLY A 15 0.80 11.06 -4.59
C GLY A 15 -0.44 11.89 -4.98
N VAL A 16 -1.58 11.72 -4.33
CA VAL A 16 -2.78 12.53 -4.62
C VAL A 16 -2.61 13.98 -4.15
N PHE A 17 -2.08 14.19 -2.95
CA PHE A 17 -2.09 15.51 -2.32
C PHE A 17 -0.78 16.29 -2.50
N TYR A 18 0.38 15.64 -2.47
CA TYR A 18 1.67 16.33 -2.53
C TYR A 18 2.03 16.73 -3.98
N GLY A 19 2.89 17.74 -4.11
CA GLY A 19 3.28 18.33 -5.40
C GLY A 19 4.07 17.41 -6.34
N TRP A 20 4.54 16.25 -5.88
CA TRP A 20 5.21 15.27 -6.75
C TRP A 20 4.22 14.35 -7.51
N GLY A 21 2.93 14.40 -7.18
CA GLY A 21 1.88 13.69 -7.91
C GLY A 21 0.81 14.64 -8.45
N ALA A 22 -0.44 14.51 -7.99
CA ALA A 22 -1.55 15.30 -8.49
C ALA A 22 -1.67 16.71 -7.85
N GLY A 23 -0.91 16.99 -6.77
CA GLY A 23 -0.85 18.31 -6.15
C GLY A 23 -2.22 18.85 -5.69
N GLN A 24 -3.13 17.96 -5.28
CA GLN A 24 -4.51 18.33 -4.93
C GLN A 24 -4.66 18.93 -3.52
N PHE A 25 -3.55 19.24 -2.85
CA PHE A 25 -3.55 19.86 -1.54
C PHE A 25 -4.34 21.18 -1.56
N ALA A 26 -5.31 21.31 -0.66
CA ALA A 26 -6.21 22.47 -0.53
C ALA A 26 -7.04 22.83 -1.78
N ARG A 27 -7.13 21.93 -2.78
CA ARG A 27 -7.91 22.16 -4.02
C ARG A 27 -9.31 21.55 -3.97
N TRP A 28 -9.54 20.58 -3.09
CA TRP A 28 -10.82 19.88 -2.97
C TRP A 28 -11.69 20.49 -1.88
N ASP A 29 -12.99 20.58 -2.15
CA ASP A 29 -13.97 20.87 -1.13
C ASP A 29 -14.00 19.74 -0.08
N ARG A 30 -14.25 20.11 1.19
CA ARG A 30 -14.27 19.17 2.32
C ARG A 30 -15.22 17.99 2.09
N ALA A 31 -16.34 18.21 1.41
CA ALA A 31 -17.28 17.15 1.07
C ALA A 31 -16.66 16.09 0.13
N LEU A 32 -15.84 16.54 -0.83
CA LEU A 32 -15.19 15.66 -1.81
C LEU A 32 -14.13 14.75 -1.17
N LEU A 33 -13.51 15.19 -0.07
CA LEU A 33 -12.54 14.39 0.68
C LEU A 33 -13.14 13.14 1.34
N TYR A 34 -14.46 13.09 1.57
CA TYR A 34 -15.10 11.89 2.12
C TYR A 34 -15.27 10.77 1.09
N LEU A 35 -15.28 11.09 -0.19
CA LEU A 35 -15.42 10.10 -1.27
C LEU A 35 -14.26 9.09 -1.35
N PRO A 36 -12.98 9.48 -1.26
CA PRO A 36 -11.87 8.52 -1.29
C PRO A 36 -11.76 7.65 -0.04
N LEU A 37 -12.37 8.03 1.11
CA LEU A 37 -12.30 7.24 2.35
C LEU A 37 -12.78 5.79 2.19
N PRO A 38 -14.03 5.52 1.78
CA PRO A 38 -14.53 4.16 1.63
C PRO A 38 -13.77 3.39 0.55
N ALA A 39 -13.33 4.06 -0.52
CA ALA A 39 -12.51 3.44 -1.56
C ALA A 39 -11.13 3.01 -1.02
N ALA A 40 -10.48 3.89 -0.25
CA ALA A 40 -9.20 3.60 0.39
C ALA A 40 -9.34 2.46 1.41
N TRP A 41 -10.37 2.47 2.27
CA TRP A 41 -10.63 1.37 3.21
C TRP A 41 -10.92 0.05 2.50
N GLY A 42 -11.75 0.07 1.45
CA GLY A 42 -12.02 -1.11 0.63
C GLY A 42 -10.73 -1.68 0.04
N ALA A 43 -9.91 -0.83 -0.58
CA ALA A 43 -8.61 -1.23 -1.10
C ALA A 43 -7.69 -1.78 0.01
N MET A 44 -7.64 -1.11 1.16
CA MET A 44 -6.81 -1.46 2.32
C MET A 44 -7.15 -2.83 2.91
N LEU A 45 -8.39 -3.31 2.75
CA LEU A 45 -8.84 -4.63 3.21
C LEU A 45 -8.73 -5.70 2.11
N VAL A 46 -9.11 -5.39 0.87
CA VAL A 46 -9.17 -6.36 -0.24
C VAL A 46 -7.78 -6.67 -0.79
N TRP A 47 -6.94 -5.64 -0.97
CA TRP A 47 -5.59 -5.76 -1.52
C TRP A 47 -4.71 -6.77 -0.77
N PRO A 48 -4.52 -6.68 0.56
CA PRO A 48 -3.65 -7.61 1.27
C PRO A 48 -4.16 -9.04 1.23
N ARG A 49 -5.48 -9.24 1.23
CA ARG A 49 -6.10 -10.58 1.13
C ARG A 49 -5.86 -11.20 -0.26
N TRP A 50 -6.06 -10.43 -1.32
CA TRP A 50 -5.79 -10.86 -2.69
C TRP A 50 -4.31 -11.18 -2.91
N TRP A 51 -3.40 -10.38 -2.36
CA TRP A 51 -1.97 -10.61 -2.49
C TRP A 51 -1.49 -11.81 -1.67
N LEU A 52 -1.91 -11.93 -0.40
CA LEU A 52 -1.50 -13.05 0.47
C LEU A 52 -2.00 -14.40 -0.03
N ALA A 53 -3.07 -14.43 -0.83
CA ALA A 53 -3.50 -15.64 -1.52
C ALA A 53 -2.49 -16.15 -2.57
N ARG A 54 -1.53 -15.32 -3.00
CA ARG A 54 -0.52 -15.63 -4.04
C ARG A 54 0.91 -15.65 -3.53
N PHE A 55 1.19 -14.91 -2.44
CA PHE A 55 2.54 -14.69 -1.91
C PHE A 55 2.54 -14.76 -0.38
N HIS A 56 3.61 -15.26 0.22
CA HIS A 56 3.74 -15.36 1.69
C HIS A 56 3.88 -14.01 2.40
N TYR A 57 4.46 -13.02 1.71
CA TYR A 57 4.86 -11.75 2.32
C TYR A 57 4.45 -10.55 1.47
N GLY A 58 4.26 -9.41 2.15
CA GLY A 58 4.14 -8.11 1.49
C GLY A 58 5.46 -7.77 0.79
N PRO A 59 5.43 -7.06 -0.34
CA PRO A 59 6.66 -6.68 -1.05
C PRO A 59 7.64 -5.91 -0.14
N ALA A 60 7.15 -5.01 0.71
CA ALA A 60 7.99 -4.27 1.64
C ALA A 60 8.50 -5.14 2.80
N GLU A 61 7.65 -6.00 3.37
CA GLU A 61 8.09 -6.95 4.39
C GLU A 61 9.12 -7.95 3.87
N TRP A 62 8.96 -8.39 2.62
CA TRP A 62 9.92 -9.26 1.95
C TRP A 62 11.25 -8.54 1.74
N LEU A 63 11.21 -7.30 1.21
CA LEU A 63 12.41 -6.50 1.03
C LEU A 63 13.14 -6.27 2.35
N TRP A 64 12.40 -5.97 3.42
CA TRP A 64 12.94 -5.82 4.77
C TRP A 64 13.60 -7.11 5.27
N ARG A 65 12.99 -8.28 5.05
CA ARG A 65 13.58 -9.58 5.40
C ARG A 65 14.84 -9.86 4.59
N CYS A 66 14.84 -9.58 3.29
CA CYS A 66 16.02 -9.72 2.45
C CYS A 66 17.17 -8.82 2.92
N ALA A 67 16.87 -7.56 3.26
CA ALA A 67 17.85 -6.59 3.76
C ALA A 67 18.43 -7.00 5.12
N THR A 68 17.59 -7.45 6.05
CA THR A 68 18.02 -7.84 7.41
C THR A 68 18.76 -9.18 7.45
N GLN A 69 18.38 -10.14 6.60
CA GLN A 69 18.98 -11.47 6.59
C GLN A 69 20.12 -11.62 5.56
N GLY A 70 20.34 -10.61 4.70
CA GLY A 70 21.35 -10.65 3.63
C GLY A 70 21.12 -11.75 2.59
N ARG A 71 19.94 -12.35 2.55
CA ARG A 71 19.60 -13.45 1.64
C ARG A 71 18.22 -13.26 1.04
N VAL A 72 18.05 -13.70 -0.20
CA VAL A 72 16.76 -13.66 -0.89
C VAL A 72 15.84 -14.73 -0.31
N VAL A 73 14.83 -14.32 0.44
CA VAL A 73 13.79 -15.22 0.97
C VAL A 73 12.78 -15.53 -0.14
N THR A 74 12.22 -16.73 -0.20
CA THR A 74 11.21 -17.08 -1.20
C THR A 74 9.91 -16.28 -0.98
N LEU A 75 9.45 -15.58 -2.02
CA LEU A 75 8.25 -14.74 -1.98
C LEU A 75 6.97 -15.52 -2.33
N ARG A 76 7.07 -16.48 -3.25
CA ARG A 76 5.94 -17.24 -3.80
C ARG A 76 5.60 -18.42 -2.92
N SER A 77 4.32 -18.63 -2.65
CA SER A 77 3.85 -19.85 -1.99
C SER A 77 3.96 -21.05 -2.94
N PRO A 78 4.54 -22.19 -2.52
CA PRO A 78 4.35 -23.43 -3.25
C PRO A 78 2.86 -23.75 -3.16
N GLN A 79 2.20 -23.88 -4.30
CA GLN A 79 0.83 -24.39 -4.34
C GLN A 79 0.81 -25.86 -3.92
#